data_AF-L7F786-F1
#
_entry.id   AF-L7F786-F1
#
_cell.length_a   1.000
_cell.length_b   1.000
_cell.length_c   1.000
_cell.angle_alpha   90.00
_cell.angle_beta   90.00
_cell.angle_gamma   90.00
#
_symmetry.space_group_name_H-M   'P 1'
#
loop_
_entity.id
_entity.type
_entity.pdbx_description
1 polymer ?
#
loop_
_entity_poly.entity_id
_entity_poly.type
_entity_poly.pdbx_seq_one_letter_code
_entity_poly.pdbx_strand_id
1 'polypeptide(L)'
;MRGFVRDNALGLFFLVTFLLTLAGQAVSGHAEFNNQLAADQLQRISLGEYVTTSDFAVDVAENWQSEYLQFFLYIGVTVWLLQRGSPESKEMHKAGTESDREQRVGAHARPDSPKWARADGWRRAVYSHSLLLVMGTVFVLS
;
A
#
# COMPACT_ATOMS: atom_id res chain seq x y z
N MET A 1 -1.17 20.29 16.43
CA MET A 1 -1.46 18.92 15.94
C MET A 1 -1.86 18.87 14.46
N ARG A 2 -2.80 19.70 13.98
CA ARG A 2 -3.23 19.68 12.55
C ARG A 2 -2.10 19.84 11.53
N GLY A 3 -1.09 20.67 11.82
CA GLY A 3 0.10 20.81 10.96
C GLY A 3 0.93 19.52 10.88
N PHE A 4 1.21 18.89 12.02
CA PHE A 4 2.00 17.66 12.09
C PHE A 4 1.37 16.51 11.30
N VAL A 5 0.07 16.27 11.49
CA VAL A 5 -0.65 15.20 10.79
C VAL A 5 -0.64 15.45 9.27
N ARG A 6 -0.91 16.68 8.83
CA ARG A 6 -0.87 17.02 7.40
C ARG A 6 0.53 16.84 6.83
N ASP A 7 1.55 17.33 7.54
CA ASP A 7 2.93 17.31 7.07
C ASP A 7 3.57 15.91 7.10
N ASN A 8 2.95 14.93 7.78
CA ASN A 8 3.42 13.55 7.90
C ASN A 8 2.34 12.52 7.51
N ALA A 9 1.36 12.91 6.69
CA ALA A 9 0.16 12.10 6.46
C ALA A 9 0.50 10.76 5.80
N LEU A 10 1.46 10.75 4.87
CA LEU A 10 1.89 9.54 4.19
C LEU A 10 2.55 8.54 5.16
N GLY A 11 3.51 8.99 5.97
CA GLY A 11 4.16 8.12 6.95
C GLY A 11 3.20 7.61 8.02
N LEU A 12 2.30 8.49 8.50
CA LEU A 12 1.27 8.11 9.46
C LEU A 12 0.29 7.08 8.89
N PHE A 13 -0.09 7.20 7.62
CA PHE A 13 -0.94 6.21 6.96
C PHE A 13 -0.29 4.83 7.00
N PHE A 14 0.95 4.69 6.53
CA PHE A 14 1.64 3.40 6.54
C PHE A 14 1.90 2.87 7.95
N LEU A 15 2.22 3.73 8.92
CA LEU A 15 2.38 3.33 10.31
C LEU A 15 1.07 2.78 10.90
N VAL A 16 -0.04 3.47 10.69
CA VAL A 16 -1.35 3.03 11.18
C VAL A 16 -1.76 1.73 10.49
N THR A 17 -1.63 1.64 9.17
CA THR A 17 -1.94 0.41 8.43
C THR A 17 -1.07 -0.76 8.91
N PHE A 18 0.23 -0.55 9.10
CA PHE A 18 1.15 -1.56 9.64
C PHE A 18 0.73 -2.05 11.03
N LEU A 19 0.37 -1.15 11.95
CA LEU A 19 -0.08 -1.54 13.29
C LEU A 19 -1.40 -2.29 13.25
N LEU A 20 -2.33 -1.90 12.37
CA LEU A 20 -3.60 -2.60 12.18
C LEU A 20 -3.40 -4.00 11.60
N THR A 21 -2.53 -4.15 10.59
CA THR A 21 -2.24 -5.47 10.01
C THR A 21 -1.47 -6.36 10.99
N LEU A 22 -0.54 -5.81 11.76
CA LEU A 22 0.18 -6.54 12.80
C LEU A 22 -0.76 -7.02 13.92
N ALA A 23 -1.70 -6.18 14.35
CA ALA A 23 -2.72 -6.58 15.32
C ALA A 23 -3.66 -7.66 14.75
N GLY A 24 -4.05 -7.53 13.47
CA GLY A 24 -4.82 -8.56 12.77
C GLY A 24 -4.07 -9.90 12.70
N GLN A 25 -2.79 -9.87 12.35
CA GLN A 25 -1.90 -11.04 12.33
C GLN A 25 -1.83 -11.70 13.71
N ALA A 26 -1.64 -10.90 14.77
CA ALA A 26 -1.57 -11.41 16.13
C ALA A 26 -2.86 -12.14 16.53
N VAL A 27 -4.03 -11.57 16.23
CA VAL A 27 -5.34 -12.16 16.57
C VAL A 27 -5.63 -13.40 15.73
N SER A 28 -5.45 -13.32 14.41
CA SER A 28 -5.74 -14.42 13.49
C SER A 28 -4.78 -15.59 13.69
N GLY A 29 -3.48 -15.30 13.78
CA GLY A 29 -2.44 -16.30 14.02
C GLY A 29 -2.57 -16.96 15.38
N HIS A 30 -2.95 -16.21 16.42
CA HIS A 30 -3.22 -16.79 17.75
C HIS A 30 -4.39 -17.78 17.73
N ALA A 31 -5.46 -17.45 17.01
CA ALA A 31 -6.60 -18.34 16.87
C ALA A 31 -6.23 -19.63 16.14
N GLU A 32 -5.48 -19.52 15.04
CA GLU A 32 -5.01 -20.65 14.25
C GLU A 32 -4.05 -21.55 15.05
N PHE A 33 -3.06 -20.94 15.71
CA PHE A 33 -2.10 -21.65 16.56
C PHE A 33 -2.80 -22.43 17.68
N ASN A 34 -3.78 -21.82 18.35
CA ASN A 34 -4.55 -22.50 19.39
C ASN A 34 -5.48 -23.59 18.85
N ASN A 35 -5.96 -23.49 17.61
CA ASN A 35 -6.72 -24.57 16.97
C ASN A 35 -5.83 -25.78 16.72
N GLN A 36 -4.59 -25.56 16.28
CA GLN A 36 -3.58 -26.62 16.08
C GLN A 36 -3.22 -27.29 17.41
N LEU A 37 -2.91 -26.51 18.45
CA LEU A 37 -2.65 -27.05 19.79
C LEU A 37 -3.84 -27.88 20.30
N ALA A 38 -5.07 -27.41 20.09
CA ALA A 38 -6.26 -28.16 20.51
C ALA A 38 -6.45 -29.47 19.74
N ALA A 39 -6.12 -29.51 18.44
CA ALA A 39 -6.13 -30.72 17.64
C ALA A 39 -5.11 -31.75 18.14
N ASP A 40 -3.95 -31.27 18.60
CA ASP A 40 -2.88 -32.08 19.18
C ASP A 40 -3.06 -32.39 20.68
N GLN A 41 -4.21 -32.02 21.26
CA GLN A 41 -4.52 -32.18 22.69
C GLN A 41 -3.53 -31.45 23.63
N LEU A 42 -2.88 -30.40 23.14
CA LEU A 42 -1.99 -29.53 23.89
C LEU A 42 -2.76 -28.36 24.55
N GLN A 43 -2.15 -27.78 25.58
CA GLN A 43 -2.71 -26.60 26.25
C GLN A 43 -2.59 -25.37 25.36
N ARG A 44 -3.70 -24.63 25.23
CA ARG A 44 -3.74 -23.35 24.53
C ARG A 44 -2.93 -22.30 25.27
N ILE A 45 -2.31 -21.40 24.51
CA ILE A 45 -1.54 -20.28 25.03
C ILE A 45 -2.33 -18.98 24.93
N SER A 46 -1.96 -17.99 25.74
CA SER A 46 -2.49 -16.64 25.68
C SER A 46 -1.94 -15.87 24.47
N LEU A 47 -2.60 -14.75 24.11
CA LEU A 47 -2.14 -13.89 23.02
C LEU A 47 -0.75 -13.31 23.31
N GLY A 48 -0.48 -12.95 24.56
CA GLY A 48 0.81 -12.42 24.99
C GLY A 48 1.94 -13.44 24.87
N GLU A 49 1.67 -14.71 25.13
CA GLU A 49 2.63 -15.78 24.89
C GLU A 49 2.85 -15.99 23.38
N TYR A 50 1.78 -16.02 22.59
CA TYR A 50 1.85 -16.20 21.14
C TYR A 50 2.68 -15.13 20.43
N VAL A 51 2.52 -13.85 20.75
CA VAL A 51 3.30 -12.77 20.10
C VAL A 51 4.80 -12.80 20.44
N THR A 52 5.21 -13.67 21.38
CA THR A 52 6.63 -13.90 21.71
C THR A 52 7.19 -15.20 21.13
N THR A 53 6.39 -15.96 20.38
CA THR A 53 6.84 -17.21 19.75
C THR A 53 7.63 -16.93 18.47
N SER A 54 8.41 -17.92 18.05
CA SER A 54 9.06 -17.91 16.74
C SER A 54 8.04 -17.96 15.61
N ASP A 55 6.91 -18.65 15.78
CA ASP A 55 5.87 -18.76 14.74
C ASP A 55 5.30 -17.39 14.38
N PHE A 56 4.96 -16.57 15.39
CA PHE A 56 4.50 -15.20 15.13
C PHE A 56 5.57 -14.36 14.39
N ALA A 57 6.84 -14.49 14.79
CA ALA A 57 7.94 -13.77 14.14
C ALA A 57 8.14 -14.22 12.68
N VAL A 58 8.03 -15.53 12.41
CA VAL A 58 8.09 -16.10 11.06
C VAL A 58 6.92 -15.61 10.24
N ASP A 59 5.69 -15.69 10.74
CA ASP A 59 4.50 -15.24 10.03
C ASP A 59 4.59 -13.75 9.63
N VAL A 60 5.10 -12.91 10.53
CA VAL A 60 5.31 -11.48 10.25
C VAL A 60 6.42 -11.28 9.21
N ALA A 61 7.50 -12.06 9.27
CA ALA A 61 8.60 -11.99 8.32
C ALA A 61 8.23 -12.52 6.93
N GLU A 62 7.37 -13.54 6.84
CA GLU A 62 6.84 -14.06 5.58
C GLU A 62 5.94 -13.03 4.91
N ASN A 63 5.08 -12.36 5.67
CA ASN A 63 4.22 -11.28 5.15
C ASN A 63 5.02 -10.05 4.66
N TRP A 64 6.27 -9.88 5.09
CA TRP A 64 7.16 -8.85 4.54
C TRP A 64 7.41 -9.05 3.03
N GLN A 65 7.17 -10.25 2.48
CA GLN A 65 7.18 -10.48 1.03
C GLN A 65 5.99 -9.85 0.28
N SER A 66 5.04 -9.19 0.95
CA SER A 66 3.94 -8.42 0.33
C SER A 66 4.42 -7.10 -0.33
N GLU A 67 5.58 -7.14 -0.98
CA GLU A 67 6.24 -6.01 -1.61
C GLU A 67 5.35 -5.37 -2.70
N TYR A 68 4.60 -6.18 -3.45
CA TYR A 68 3.72 -5.67 -4.51
C TYR A 68 2.53 -4.89 -3.98
N LEU A 69 1.90 -5.33 -2.88
CA LEU A 69 0.83 -4.58 -2.23
C LEU A 69 1.36 -3.25 -1.70
N GLN A 70 2.53 -3.28 -1.07
CA GLN A 70 3.20 -2.08 -0.60
C GLN A 70 3.42 -1.09 -1.74
N PHE A 71 3.98 -1.52 -2.89
CA PHE A 71 4.19 -0.63 -4.03
C PHE A 71 2.87 -0.09 -4.60
N PHE A 72 1.86 -0.93 -4.75
CA PHE A 72 0.54 -0.51 -5.21
C PHE A 72 -0.05 0.58 -4.30
N LEU A 73 -0.05 0.35 -2.99
CA LEU A 73 -0.51 1.33 -2.00
C LEU A 73 0.35 2.59 -2.03
N TYR A 74 1.67 2.46 -2.12
CA TYR A 74 2.58 3.60 -2.14
C TYR A 74 2.32 4.49 -3.36
N ILE A 75 2.25 3.91 -4.55
CA ILE A 75 1.97 4.65 -5.79
C ILE A 75 0.59 5.33 -5.73
N GLY A 76 -0.43 4.66 -5.18
CA GLY A 76 -1.79 5.18 -5.14
C GLY A 76 -1.98 6.26 -4.08
N VAL A 77 -1.55 5.98 -2.85
CA VAL A 77 -1.78 6.84 -1.70
C VAL A 77 -0.95 8.12 -1.77
N THR A 78 0.28 8.06 -2.31
CA THR A 78 1.15 9.24 -2.49
C THR A 78 0.58 10.29 -3.46
N VAL A 79 -0.46 9.93 -4.24
CA VAL A 79 -1.21 10.91 -5.04
C VAL A 79 -1.84 11.96 -4.12
N TRP A 80 -2.36 11.58 -2.95
CA TRP A 80 -3.10 12.47 -2.05
C TRP A 80 -2.42 12.72 -0.70
N LEU A 81 -1.72 11.71 -0.14
CA LEU A 81 -1.02 11.85 1.13
C LEU A 81 0.42 12.25 0.89
N LEU A 82 0.83 13.33 1.55
CA LEU A 82 2.13 13.95 1.36
C LEU A 82 3.00 13.83 2.63
N GLN A 83 4.31 13.92 2.42
CA GLN A 83 5.33 13.86 3.46
C GLN A 83 6.31 15.02 3.29
N ARG A 84 6.31 15.95 4.25
CA ARG A 84 7.25 17.07 4.25
C ARG A 84 8.68 16.55 4.41
N GLY A 85 9.56 16.99 3.51
CA GLY A 85 10.98 16.62 3.53
C GLY A 85 11.31 15.28 2.88
N SER A 86 10.33 14.59 2.28
CA SER A 86 10.58 13.39 1.48
C SER A 86 10.86 13.76 0.02
N PRO A 87 11.95 13.27 -0.61
CA PRO A 87 12.19 13.44 -2.03
C PRO A 87 11.18 12.67 -2.90
N GLU A 88 10.58 11.61 -2.35
CA GLU A 88 9.60 10.75 -3.02
C GLU A 88 8.15 11.24 -2.87
N SER A 89 7.94 12.40 -2.24
CA SER A 89 6.61 12.99 -2.05
C SER A 89 6.47 14.29 -2.83
N LYS A 90 5.28 14.52 -3.38
CA LYS A 90 4.95 15.81 -4.02
C LYS A 90 5.04 16.94 -3.00
N GLU A 91 5.23 18.15 -3.51
CA GLU A 91 5.16 19.36 -2.69
C GLU A 91 3.81 19.47 -1.97
N MET A 92 3.80 19.97 -0.74
CA MET A 92 2.62 20.00 0.16
C MET A 92 1.35 20.63 -0.43
N HIS A 93 1.48 21.43 -1.50
CA HIS A 93 0.37 22.10 -2.19
C HIS A 93 -0.08 21.41 -3.48
N LYS A 94 0.55 20.31 -3.88
CA LYS A 94 0.29 19.55 -5.12
C LYS A 94 -0.39 18.21 -4.87
N ALA A 95 -1.10 18.07 -3.75
CA ALA A 95 -1.89 16.87 -3.47
C ALA A 95 -2.99 16.71 -4.52
N GLY A 96 -3.20 15.46 -4.95
CA GLY A 96 -4.19 15.09 -5.95
C GLY A 96 -3.61 14.71 -7.31
N THR A 97 -4.52 14.49 -8.25
CA THR A 97 -4.20 14.22 -9.64
C THR A 97 -3.68 15.46 -10.34
N GLU A 98 -2.65 15.31 -11.15
CA GLU A 98 -2.14 16.39 -11.99
C GLU A 98 -3.09 16.68 -13.14
N SER A 99 -2.99 17.88 -13.71
CA SER A 99 -3.77 18.26 -14.90
C SER A 99 -3.33 17.49 -16.15
N ASP A 100 -4.21 17.39 -17.15
CA ASP A 100 -3.88 16.79 -18.45
C ASP A 100 -2.66 17.46 -19.12
N ARG A 101 -2.44 18.75 -18.84
CA ARG A 101 -1.29 19.52 -19.31
C ARG A 101 0.01 19.05 -18.66
N GLU A 102 0.01 18.87 -17.35
CA GLU A 102 1.17 18.39 -16.59
C GLU A 102 1.49 16.94 -16.93
N GLN A 103 0.46 16.09 -17.05
CA GLN A 103 0.59 14.70 -17.49
C GLN A 103 0.92 14.56 -19.00
N ARG A 104 0.78 15.64 -19.78
CA ARG A 104 0.97 15.68 -21.24
C ARG A 104 0.12 14.63 -21.97
N VAL A 105 -1.18 14.61 -21.67
CA VAL A 105 -2.16 13.69 -22.27
C VAL A 105 -3.25 14.45 -23.04
N GLY A 106 -4.03 13.73 -23.84
CA GLY A 106 -5.12 14.28 -24.65
C GLY A 106 -4.62 15.38 -25.59
N ALA A 107 -5.27 16.55 -25.55
CA ALA A 107 -4.91 17.72 -26.34
C ALA A 107 -3.52 18.31 -26.03
N HIS A 108 -2.91 17.92 -24.90
CA HIS A 108 -1.58 18.37 -24.47
C HIS A 108 -0.47 17.34 -24.72
N ALA A 109 -0.81 16.23 -25.37
CA ALA A 109 0.17 15.22 -25.74
C ALA A 109 1.17 15.73 -26.79
N ARG A 110 2.39 15.21 -26.72
CA ARG A 110 3.47 15.57 -27.64
C ARG A 110 3.41 14.70 -28.91
N PRO A 111 4.08 15.12 -30.00
CA PRO A 111 4.13 14.34 -31.23
C PRO A 111 4.68 12.91 -31.04
N ASP A 112 5.63 12.75 -30.12
CA ASP A 112 6.29 11.50 -29.71
C ASP A 112 5.52 10.70 -28.65
N SER A 113 4.40 11.22 -28.12
CA SER A 113 3.63 10.53 -27.09
C SER A 113 2.97 9.23 -27.61
N PRO A 114 2.83 8.20 -26.75
CA PRO A 114 2.11 6.98 -27.10
C PRO A 114 0.70 7.22 -27.64
N LYS A 115 0.19 6.33 -28.49
CA LYS A 115 -1.16 6.47 -29.10
C LYS A 115 -2.26 6.59 -28.05
N TRP A 116 -2.16 5.84 -26.94
CA TRP A 116 -3.18 5.85 -25.88
C TRP A 116 -3.08 7.08 -24.97
N ALA A 117 -1.93 7.76 -24.93
CA ALA A 117 -1.79 9.06 -24.26
C ALA A 117 -2.55 10.18 -24.99
N ARG A 118 -2.66 10.07 -26.32
CA ARG A 118 -3.41 10.97 -27.21
C ARG A 118 -4.89 10.63 -27.35
N ALA A 119 -5.30 9.45 -26.91
CA ALA A 119 -6.68 9.00 -27.02
C ALA A 119 -7.58 9.74 -26.03
N ASP A 120 -8.89 9.70 -26.27
CA ASP A 120 -9.91 10.16 -25.34
C ASP A 120 -10.60 9.00 -24.62
N GLY A 121 -11.32 9.33 -23.54
CA GLY A 121 -12.15 8.39 -22.78
C GLY A 121 -11.35 7.30 -22.05
N TRP A 122 -11.86 6.06 -22.07
CA TRP A 122 -11.33 4.96 -21.26
C TRP A 122 -9.89 4.54 -21.63
N ARG A 123 -9.48 4.70 -22.89
CA ARG A 123 -8.11 4.37 -23.32
C ARG A 123 -7.07 5.27 -22.64
N ARG A 124 -7.40 6.57 -22.52
CA ARG A 124 -6.59 7.52 -21.76
C ARG A 124 -6.56 7.14 -20.29
N ALA A 125 -7.71 6.77 -19.73
CA ALA A 125 -7.78 6.36 -18.33
C ALA A 125 -6.87 5.15 -18.04
N VAL A 126 -6.86 4.13 -18.89
CA VAL A 126 -5.95 2.98 -18.75
C VAL A 126 -4.49 3.41 -18.85
N TYR A 127 -4.14 4.30 -19.78
CA TYR A 127 -2.78 4.80 -19.90
C TYR A 127 -2.34 5.60 -18.67
N SER A 128 -3.17 6.55 -18.21
CA SER A 128 -2.88 7.40 -17.05
C SER A 128 -2.77 6.63 -15.73
N HIS A 129 -3.45 5.48 -15.62
CA HIS A 129 -3.38 4.62 -14.44
C HIS A 129 -2.54 3.37 -14.67
N SER A 130 -1.77 3.30 -15.77
CA SER A 130 -1.09 2.07 -16.19
C SER A 130 -0.16 1.50 -15.12
N LEU A 131 0.61 2.34 -14.42
CA LEU A 131 1.48 1.88 -13.33
C LEU A 131 0.68 1.27 -12.17
N LEU A 132 -0.41 1.91 -11.75
CA LEU A 132 -1.31 1.38 -10.72
C LEU A 132 -1.96 0.08 -11.15
N LEU A 133 -2.42 0.01 -12.41
CA LEU A 133 -3.03 -1.20 -12.97
C LEU A 133 -2.03 -2.35 -13.04
N VAL A 134 -0.79 -2.09 -13.45
CA VAL A 134 0.27 -3.10 -13.49
C VAL A 134 0.58 -3.60 -12.09
N MET A 135 0.84 -2.71 -11.13
CA MET A 135 1.18 -3.12 -9.76
C MET A 135 0.02 -3.85 -9.08
N GLY A 136 -1.22 -3.39 -9.27
CA GLY A 136 -2.40 -4.06 -8.75
C GLY A 136 -2.63 -5.42 -9.40
N THR A 137 -2.36 -5.56 -10.70
CA THR A 137 -2.46 -6.85 -11.40
C THR A 137 -1.39 -7.82 -10.91
N VAL A 138 -0.14 -7.37 -10.76
CA VAL A 138 0.94 -8.21 -10.23
C VAL A 138 0.61 -8.69 -8.82
N PHE A 139 0.13 -7.80 -7.95
CA PHE A 139 -0.30 -8.17 -6.59
C PHE A 139 -1.42 -9.23 -6.59
N VAL A 140 -2.42 -9.11 -7.47
CA VAL A 140 -3.52 -10.09 -7.54
C VAL A 140 -3.06 -11.44 -8.09
N LEU A 141 -1.97 -11.47 -8.87
CA LEU A 141 -1.46 -12.67 -9.52
C LEU A 141 -0.25 -13.31 -8.81
N SER A 142 0.31 -12.66 -7.79
CA SER A 142 1.40 -13.17 -6.94
C SER A 142 0.85 -14.03 -5.81
#